data_AF-D2DWA4-F1
#
_entry.id   AF-D2DWA4-F1
#
_cell.length_a   1.000
_cell.length_b   1.000
_cell.length_c   1.000
_cell.angle_alpha   90.00
_cell.angle_beta   90.00
_cell.angle_gamma   90.00
#
_symmetry.space_group_name_H-M   'P 1'
#
loop_
_entity.id
_entity.type
_entity.pdbx_description
1 polymer ?
#
loop_
_entity_poly.entity_id
_entity_poly.type
_entity_poly.pdbx_seq_one_letter_code
_entity_poly.pdbx_strand_id
1 'polypeptide(L)'
;MAEGKEVVAVMVVLGMLLVFSDMVDARTYVVGKADVFNYNSSLHNVVYVDERAYKTCEVPKDPRYSRVYKTGHDRIQLPNLGLFRFISTMNDDCKRGMRISILNLS
;
A
#
# COMPACT_ATOMS: atom_id res chain seq x y z
N MET A 1 -46.51 1.68 -21.82
CA MET A 1 -45.72 1.40 -20.60
C MET A 1 -44.47 0.59 -20.97
N ALA A 2 -43.50 1.22 -21.64
CA ALA A 2 -42.21 0.60 -21.99
C ALA A 2 -41.02 1.53 -21.70
N GLU A 3 -41.26 2.82 -21.50
CA GLU A 3 -40.23 3.85 -21.34
C GLU A 3 -39.60 3.86 -19.93
N GLY A 4 -40.39 3.65 -18.87
CA GLY A 4 -39.91 3.72 -17.49
C GLY A 4 -39.06 2.53 -17.03
N LYS A 5 -39.26 1.34 -17.61
CA LYS A 5 -38.46 0.15 -17.26
C LYS A 5 -37.05 0.22 -17.84
N GLU A 6 -36.94 0.74 -19.07
CA GLU A 6 -35.65 0.98 -19.73
C GLU A 6 -34.88 2.08 -19.00
N VAL A 7 -35.54 3.17 -18.60
CA VAL A 7 -34.89 4.24 -17.82
C VAL A 7 -34.43 3.72 -16.45
N VAL A 8 -35.24 2.92 -15.76
CA VAL A 8 -34.85 2.31 -14.48
C VAL A 8 -33.71 1.31 -14.66
N ALA A 9 -33.74 0.48 -15.71
CA ALA A 9 -32.66 -0.44 -16.02
C ALA A 9 -31.36 0.30 -16.34
N VAL A 10 -31.42 1.38 -17.13
CA VAL A 10 -30.27 2.22 -17.46
C VAL A 10 -29.70 2.90 -16.22
N MET A 11 -30.55 3.43 -15.33
CA MET A 11 -30.10 4.05 -14.07
C MET A 11 -29.47 3.03 -13.11
N VAL A 12 -30.02 1.81 -13.03
CA VAL A 12 -29.45 0.74 -12.21
C VAL A 12 -28.14 0.23 -12.78
N VAL A 13 -28.04 0.04 -14.10
CA VAL A 13 -26.80 -0.37 -14.76
C VAL A 13 -25.72 0.72 -14.65
N LEU A 14 -26.09 1.99 -14.84
CA LEU A 14 -25.17 3.11 -14.67
C LEU A 14 -24.72 3.27 -13.22
N GLY A 15 -25.64 3.09 -12.27
CA GLY A 15 -25.34 3.05 -10.83
C GLY A 15 -24.40 1.89 -10.46
N MET A 16 -24.63 0.69 -10.98
CA MET A 16 -23.75 -0.45 -10.79
C MET A 16 -22.36 -0.19 -11.40
N LEU A 17 -22.27 0.36 -12.62
CA LEU A 17 -21.00 0.72 -13.25
C LEU A 17 -20.21 1.74 -12.43
N LEU A 18 -20.87 2.75 -11.87
CA LEU A 18 -20.25 3.72 -10.97
C LEU A 18 -19.77 3.07 -9.66
N VAL A 19 -20.50 2.08 -9.13
CA VAL A 19 -20.12 1.31 -7.93
C VAL A 19 -18.98 0.31 -8.21
N PHE A 20 -18.88 -0.23 -9.43
CA PHE A 20 -17.77 -1.10 -9.84
C PHE A 20 -16.52 -0.33 -10.29
N SER A 21 -16.60 1.00 -10.40
CA SER A 21 -15.49 1.86 -10.85
C SER A 21 -14.45 2.16 -9.76
N ASP A 22 -14.43 1.42 -8.66
CA ASP A 22 -13.39 1.48 -7.62
C ASP A 22 -12.05 0.87 -8.11
N MET A 23 -11.55 1.32 -9.25
CA MET A 23 -10.20 1.06 -9.72
C MET A 23 -9.39 2.35 -9.68
N VAL A 24 -8.89 2.65 -8.49
CA VAL A 24 -7.54 3.20 -8.34
C VAL A 24 -6.86 2.39 -7.24
N ASP A 25 -6.35 1.21 -7.59
CA ASP A 25 -5.23 0.65 -6.84
C ASP A 25 -4.12 1.70 -6.95
N ALA A 26 -3.92 2.47 -5.88
CA ALA A 26 -2.90 3.51 -5.81
C ALA A 26 -1.52 2.83 -5.78
N ARG A 27 -1.12 2.29 -6.93
CA ARG A 27 0.17 1.66 -7.14
C ARG A 27 1.16 2.81 -7.27
N THR A 28 1.73 3.19 -6.15
CA THR A 28 2.71 4.27 -6.06
C THR A 28 3.99 3.78 -6.72
N TYR A 29 4.16 4.10 -8.00
CA TYR A 29 5.41 3.84 -8.72
C TYR A 29 6.35 5.02 -8.50
N VAL A 30 7.29 4.89 -7.56
CA VAL A 30 8.39 5.85 -7.46
C VAL A 30 9.48 5.42 -8.44
N VAL A 31 9.52 6.07 -9.60
CA VAL A 31 10.62 5.91 -10.57
C VAL A 31 11.74 6.85 -10.13
N GLY A 32 12.79 6.29 -9.53
CA GLY A 32 13.93 7.02 -8.97
C GLY A 32 14.26 6.57 -7.55
N LYS A 33 15.51 6.80 -7.10
CA LYS A 33 16.00 6.37 -5.78
C LYS A 33 15.13 6.95 -4.65
N ALA A 34 14.12 6.20 -4.20
CA ALA A 34 13.49 6.43 -2.92
C ALA A 34 14.50 6.04 -1.84
N ASP A 35 15.33 6.99 -1.42
CA ASP A 35 16.41 6.69 -0.49
C ASP A 35 16.09 7.09 0.94
N VAL A 36 15.14 8.00 1.20
CA VAL A 36 14.84 8.49 2.56
C VAL A 36 13.35 8.36 2.91
N PHE A 37 13.08 7.79 4.09
CA PHE A 37 11.77 7.78 4.75
C PHE A 37 11.77 8.77 5.92
N ASN A 38 10.92 9.82 5.82
CA ASN A 38 10.74 10.83 6.85
C ASN A 38 9.41 10.63 7.60
N TYR A 39 9.46 10.56 8.93
CA TYR A 39 8.28 10.36 9.78
C TYR A 39 8.56 10.75 11.24
N ASN A 40 7.50 10.99 12.02
CA ASN A 40 7.62 11.15 13.46
C ASN A 40 7.89 9.78 14.11
N SER A 41 9.12 9.55 14.57
CA SER A 41 9.55 8.27 15.16
C SER A 41 8.88 7.90 16.48
N SER A 42 8.18 8.85 17.13
CA SER A 42 7.34 8.58 18.30
C SER A 42 5.98 8.00 17.92
N LEU A 43 5.55 8.14 16.67
CA LEU A 43 4.21 7.73 16.21
C LEU A 43 4.25 6.61 15.18
N HIS A 44 5.30 6.55 14.36
CA HIS A 44 5.43 5.66 13.22
C HIS A 44 6.81 5.01 13.16
N ASN A 45 6.91 3.94 12.39
CA ASN A 45 8.17 3.33 12.01
C ASN A 45 8.10 2.85 10.56
N VAL A 46 9.24 2.38 10.04
CA VAL A 46 9.29 1.71 8.73
C VAL A 46 9.73 0.28 8.95
N VAL A 47 8.99 -0.67 8.41
CA VAL A 47 9.34 -2.10 8.47
C VAL A 47 9.32 -2.65 7.05
N TYR A 48 10.48 -3.10 6.58
CA TYR A 48 10.56 -3.92 5.37
C TYR A 48 9.96 -5.30 5.66
N VAL A 49 9.10 -5.77 4.76
CA VAL A 49 8.34 -7.02 4.93
C VAL A 49 8.19 -7.80 3.63
N ASP A 50 7.85 -9.08 3.74
CA ASP A 50 7.41 -9.91 2.63
C ASP A 50 5.95 -9.61 2.21
N GLU A 51 5.47 -10.31 1.18
CA GLU A 51 4.10 -10.14 0.69
C GLU A 51 3.02 -10.54 1.70
N ARG A 52 3.27 -11.61 2.47
CA ARG A 52 2.32 -12.12 3.45
C ARG A 52 2.07 -11.06 4.53
N ALA A 53 3.16 -10.58 5.13
CA ALA A 53 3.13 -9.56 6.17
C ALA A 53 2.59 -8.22 5.67
N TYR A 54 2.84 -7.84 4.41
CA TYR A 54 2.23 -6.63 3.82
C TYR A 54 0.70 -6.71 3.70
N LYS A 55 0.17 -7.90 3.36
CA LYS A 55 -1.28 -8.11 3.22
C LYS A 55 -1.97 -8.24 4.58
N THR A 56 -1.37 -8.97 5.51
CA THR A 56 -1.98 -9.28 6.81
C THR A 56 -1.65 -8.27 7.91
N CYS A 57 -0.66 -7.40 7.69
CA CYS A 57 -0.07 -6.56 8.74
C CYS A 57 0.54 -7.35 9.90
N GLU A 58 0.89 -8.62 9.68
CA GLU A 58 1.53 -9.49 10.67
C GLU A 58 3.00 -9.71 10.34
N VAL A 59 3.89 -9.08 11.10
CA VAL A 59 5.33 -9.19 10.86
C VAL A 59 5.88 -10.49 11.48
N PRO A 60 6.55 -11.36 10.69
CA PRO A 60 7.21 -12.54 11.24
C PRO A 60 8.33 -12.16 12.19
N LYS A 61 8.50 -12.94 13.26
CA LYS A 61 9.57 -12.74 14.26
C LYS A 61 10.97 -13.03 13.72
N ASP A 62 11.07 -13.78 12.62
CA ASP A 62 12.36 -14.11 12.00
C ASP A 62 12.91 -12.88 11.26
N PRO A 63 14.11 -12.38 11.63
CA PRO A 63 14.71 -11.18 11.06
C PRO A 63 15.14 -11.33 9.59
N ARG A 64 15.09 -12.55 9.03
CA ARG A 64 15.34 -12.77 7.59
C ARG A 64 14.21 -12.23 6.71
N TYR A 65 13.01 -12.12 7.26
CA TYR A 65 11.81 -11.72 6.53
C TYR A 65 11.28 -10.34 6.94
N SER A 66 11.91 -9.70 7.93
CA SER A 66 11.55 -8.36 8.34
C SER A 66 12.74 -7.55 8.84
N ARG A 67 12.74 -6.25 8.54
CA ARG A 67 13.75 -5.32 9.05
C ARG A 67 13.07 -4.04 9.49
N VAL A 68 13.31 -3.65 10.75
CA VAL A 68 12.68 -2.50 11.38
C VAL A 68 13.63 -1.31 11.39
N TYR A 69 13.11 -0.15 11.02
CA TYR A 69 13.79 1.14 11.02
C TYR A 69 12.96 2.13 11.86
N LYS A 70 13.63 2.96 12.68
CA LYS A 70 12.99 3.78 13.72
C LYS A 70 13.59 5.18 13.89
N THR A 71 14.44 5.66 12.98
CA THR A 71 15.13 6.94 13.19
C THR A 71 14.26 8.16 12.93
N GLY A 72 13.15 7.99 12.19
CA GLY A 72 12.35 9.10 11.68
C GLY A 72 12.91 9.76 10.42
N HIS A 73 14.12 9.38 10.00
CA HIS A 73 14.81 9.85 8.79
C HIS A 73 15.67 8.69 8.23
N ASP A 74 15.04 7.57 7.89
CA ASP A 74 15.75 6.35 7.54
C ASP A 74 16.19 6.36 6.08
N ARG A 75 17.50 6.20 5.85
CA ARG A 75 18.03 6.01 4.50
C ARG A 75 18.05 4.53 4.12
N ILE A 76 17.17 4.10 3.21
CA ILE A 76 17.01 2.70 2.81
C ILE A 76 17.37 2.55 1.33
N GLN A 77 18.43 1.79 1.05
CA GLN A 77 18.82 1.45 -0.32
C GLN A 77 18.08 0.18 -0.78
N LEU A 78 17.50 0.21 -1.97
CA LEU A 78 16.91 -0.96 -2.61
C LEU A 78 17.97 -1.62 -3.50
N PRO A 79 18.55 -2.78 -3.11
CA PRO A 79 19.81 -3.24 -3.68
C PRO A 79 19.67 -3.85 -5.09
N ASN A 80 18.50 -4.40 -5.43
CA ASN A 80 18.30 -5.18 -6.65
C ASN A 80 16.96 -4.82 -7.31
N LEU A 81 16.80 -5.16 -8.59
CA LEU A 81 15.52 -5.21 -9.29
C LEU A 81 14.50 -6.01 -8.48
N GLY A 82 13.32 -5.44 -8.22
CA GLY A 82 12.29 -6.15 -7.48
C GLY A 82 11.25 -5.25 -6.81
N LEU A 83 10.24 -5.89 -6.23
CA LEU A 83 9.17 -5.24 -5.48
C LEU A 83 9.46 -5.30 -3.98
N PHE A 84 9.66 -4.14 -3.37
CA PHE A 84 9.94 -3.97 -1.96
C PHE A 84 8.70 -3.45 -1.25
N ARG A 85 8.40 -3.98 -0.06
CA ARG A 85 7.19 -3.65 0.67
C ARG A 85 7.53 -3.14 2.05
N PHE A 86 6.90 -2.04 2.43
CA PHE A 86 7.12 -1.37 3.68
C PHE A 86 5.80 -1.09 4.38
N ILE A 87 5.78 -1.24 5.70
CA ILE A 87 4.62 -0.93 6.55
C ILE A 87 5.05 -0.15 7.79
N SER A 88 4.12 0.55 8.43
CA SER A 88 4.27 0.93 9.84
C SER A 88 3.56 -0.08 10.73
N THR A 89 4.23 -0.55 11.78
CA THR A 89 3.67 -1.50 12.76
C THR A 89 3.21 -0.81 14.05
N MET A 90 3.35 0.52 14.15
CA MET A 90 2.89 1.27 15.31
C MET A 90 1.39 1.53 15.22
N ASN A 91 0.69 1.56 16.36
CA ASN A 91 -0.69 2.08 16.48
C ASN A 91 -1.69 1.58 15.40
N ASP A 92 -1.59 0.31 14.99
CA ASP A 92 -2.38 -0.27 13.89
C ASP A 92 -2.28 0.48 12.54
N ASP A 93 -1.24 1.27 12.33
CA ASP A 93 -1.00 2.07 11.12
C ASP A 93 -1.12 1.24 9.83
N CYS A 94 -0.52 0.05 9.78
CA CYS A 94 -0.65 -0.83 8.62
C CYS A 94 -2.11 -1.19 8.31
N LYS A 95 -2.92 -1.52 9.33
CA LYS A 95 -4.34 -1.84 9.15
C LYS A 95 -5.15 -0.63 8.70
N ARG A 96 -4.72 0.57 9.10
CA ARG A 96 -5.26 1.85 8.65
C ARG A 96 -4.75 2.29 7.28
N GLY A 97 -3.92 1.48 6.62
CA GLY A 97 -3.47 1.73 5.25
C GLY A 97 -2.07 2.34 5.12
N MET A 98 -1.33 2.54 6.22
CA MET A 98 0.04 3.05 6.17
C MET A 98 1.02 1.95 5.75
N ARG A 99 1.03 1.69 4.44
CA ARG A 99 1.87 0.72 3.76
C ARG A 99 2.18 1.21 2.36
N ILE A 100 3.37 0.89 1.87
CA ILE A 100 3.82 1.26 0.53
C ILE A 100 4.57 0.11 -0.12
N SER A 101 4.35 -0.07 -1.42
CA SER A 101 5.11 -1.00 -2.26
C SER A 101 5.91 -0.19 -3.27
N ILE A 102 7.22 -0.44 -3.35
CA ILE A 102 8.15 0.27 -4.23
C ILE A 102 8.75 -0.74 -5.20
N LEU A 103 8.60 -0.49 -6.49
CA LEU A 103 9.23 -1.29 -7.55
C LEU A 103 10.57 -0.65 -7.91
N ASN A 104 11.68 -1.31 -7.59
CA ASN A 104 12.99 -0.93 -8.10
C ASN A 104 13.20 -1.57 -9.47
N LEU A 105 13.54 -0.76 -10.48
CA LEU A 105 13.78 -1.18 -11.88
C LEU A 105 15.22 -0.96 -12.34
N SER A 106 16.08 -0.42 -11.46
CA SER A 106 17.48 -0.09 -11.74
C SER A 106 18.43 -1.23 -11.41
#